data_AF-E8LRL0-F1
#
_entry.id   AF-E8LRL0-F1
#
_cell.length_a   1.000
_cell.length_b   1.000
_cell.length_c   1.000
_cell.angle_alpha   90.00
_cell.angle_beta   90.00
_cell.angle_gamma   90.00
#
_symmetry.space_group_name_H-M   'P 1'
#
loop_
_entity.id
_entity.type
_entity.pdbx_description
1 polymer ?
#
loop_
_entity_poly.entity_id
_entity_poly.type
_entity_poly.pdbx_seq_one_letter_code
_entity_poly.pdbx_strand_id
1 'polypeptide(L)'
;MNNKKSIIALVLGMALTACASTSPQENKQALISPLPYSEVCCTNYAEFPWIQLGTNEDLDFQIDQSAPIGHFTDGNSYFNAFKLSPRSGRVQIRLGSYMVDGDVFAPKLIALDENFNVVSEANLDDFSIKASDAFTRTQYQLNFALDAAKTPYFVIYTPETTLGESIKVDHPAKVRAKELGEAMPMVTDPTYVHGYYGKLHLSVKTLSLTAYKAKPAAQTKPAVQPAKPVAEPVKASSKLVVQPDTQKYYFDSIEKAVASNDLAKALSLLDEAKALNIEGAQQVFIKAVNAK
;
A
#
# COMPACT_ATOMS: atom_id res chain seq x y z
N MET A 1 -47.68 59.63 -46.97
CA MET A 1 -46.66 60.56 -46.41
C MET A 1 -45.86 59.75 -45.40
N ASN A 2 -44.70 59.22 -45.82
CA ASN A 2 -43.37 59.84 -45.67
C ASN A 2 -43.04 60.08 -44.19
N ASN A 3 -41.94 59.63 -43.60
CA ASN A 3 -40.86 58.74 -44.03
C ASN A 3 -40.10 58.36 -42.75
N LYS A 4 -39.52 57.16 -42.77
CA LYS A 4 -38.61 56.62 -41.76
C LYS A 4 -37.39 57.55 -41.56
N LYS A 5 -36.98 57.78 -40.31
CA LYS A 5 -35.59 58.12 -39.99
C LYS A 5 -35.12 57.30 -38.79
N SER A 6 -34.23 56.37 -39.11
CA SER A 6 -33.38 55.62 -38.20
C SER A 6 -32.45 56.59 -37.46
N ILE A 7 -32.36 56.46 -36.14
CA ILE A 7 -31.19 56.90 -35.37
C ILE A 7 -30.79 55.72 -34.50
N ILE A 8 -29.70 55.08 -34.92
CA ILE A 8 -29.01 53.99 -34.25
C ILE A 8 -28.37 54.59 -32.99
N ALA A 9 -28.92 54.27 -31.82
CA ALA A 9 -28.33 54.62 -30.54
C ALA A 9 -27.31 53.54 -30.16
N LEU A 10 -26.06 54.00 -30.14
CA LEU A 10 -24.84 53.39 -29.62
C LEU A 10 -25.03 52.64 -28.29
N VAL A 11 -25.05 51.30 -28.33
CA VAL A 11 -24.90 50.45 -27.14
C VAL A 11 -23.45 49.95 -27.13
N LEU A 12 -22.59 50.69 -26.46
CA LEU A 12 -21.25 50.25 -26.07
C LEU A 12 -21.14 50.38 -24.55
N GLY A 13 -21.92 49.54 -23.86
CA GLY A 13 -21.88 49.40 -22.41
C GLY A 13 -20.87 48.33 -22.03
N MET A 14 -19.79 48.76 -21.39
CA MET A 14 -18.73 47.92 -20.83
C MET A 14 -19.29 46.80 -19.95
N ALA A 15 -19.09 45.56 -20.36
CA ALA A 15 -19.18 44.39 -19.48
C ALA A 15 -17.79 43.75 -19.38
N LEU A 16 -16.90 44.40 -18.62
CA LEU A 16 -15.71 43.76 -18.07
C LEU A 16 -15.99 43.49 -16.59
N THR A 17 -16.92 42.58 -16.32
CA THR A 17 -16.94 41.87 -15.04
C THR A 17 -15.74 40.93 -15.05
N ALA A 18 -14.60 41.42 -14.56
CA ALA A 18 -13.49 40.58 -14.16
C ALA A 18 -14.00 39.65 -13.06
N CYS A 19 -14.28 38.40 -13.40
CA CYS A 19 -14.26 37.32 -12.43
C CYS A 19 -12.82 37.21 -11.94
N ALA A 20 -12.46 37.98 -10.91
CA ALA A 20 -11.33 37.65 -10.07
C ALA A 20 -11.73 36.36 -9.35
N SER A 21 -11.43 35.21 -9.97
CA SER A 21 -11.37 33.95 -9.26
C SER A 21 -10.24 34.10 -8.25
N THR A 22 -10.55 34.61 -7.07
CA THR A 22 -9.70 34.40 -5.90
C THR A 22 -9.63 32.89 -5.75
N SER A 23 -8.47 32.31 -6.08
CA SER A 23 -8.11 30.98 -5.65
C SER A 23 -8.43 30.87 -4.15
N PRO A 24 -9.07 29.80 -3.67
CA PRO A 24 -9.18 29.60 -2.24
C PRO A 24 -7.75 29.61 -1.69
N GLN A 25 -7.42 30.60 -0.86
CA GLN A 25 -6.32 30.44 0.07
C GLN A 25 -6.72 29.23 0.92
N GLU A 26 -6.04 28.10 0.73
CA GLU A 26 -6.09 26.99 1.65
C GLU A 26 -5.83 27.55 3.05
N ASN A 27 -6.88 27.53 3.86
CA ASN A 27 -6.83 28.01 5.21
C ASN A 27 -5.93 27.01 5.97
N LYS A 28 -4.66 27.35 6.20
CA LYS A 28 -3.71 26.48 6.94
C LYS A 28 -4.23 26.10 8.33
N GLN A 29 -5.18 26.86 8.89
CA GLN A 29 -5.88 26.50 10.13
C GLN A 29 -6.76 25.24 10.03
N ALA A 30 -7.27 24.90 8.84
CA ALA A 30 -8.08 23.69 8.64
C ALA A 30 -7.25 22.40 8.57
N LEU A 31 -5.92 22.52 8.43
CA LEU A 31 -4.99 21.38 8.31
C LEU A 31 -4.57 20.78 9.67
N ILE A 32 -5.08 21.29 10.78
CA ILE A 32 -4.62 20.92 12.14
C ILE A 32 -5.81 20.64 13.10
N SER A 33 -7.06 20.76 12.62
CA SER A 33 -8.24 20.46 13.44
C SER A 33 -8.33 18.96 13.72
N PRO A 34 -8.83 18.54 14.91
CA PRO A 34 -9.08 17.13 15.21
C PRO A 34 -9.99 16.47 14.17
N LEU A 35 -9.62 15.28 13.70
CA LEU A 35 -10.44 14.54 12.74
C LEU A 35 -11.66 13.92 13.45
N PRO A 36 -12.88 14.08 12.90
CA PRO A 36 -14.09 13.58 13.53
C PRO A 36 -14.16 12.04 13.46
N TYR A 37 -14.70 11.42 14.52
CA TYR A 37 -14.89 9.97 14.59
C TYR A 37 -15.78 9.40 13.49
N SER A 38 -16.67 10.20 12.90
CA SER A 38 -17.55 9.77 11.81
C SER A 38 -16.81 9.46 10.51
N GLU A 39 -15.58 9.95 10.34
CA GLU A 39 -14.77 9.75 9.14
C GLU A 39 -13.75 8.63 9.30
N VAL A 40 -13.62 8.06 10.50
CA VAL A 40 -12.74 6.92 10.79
C VAL A 40 -13.22 5.71 10.01
N CYS A 41 -12.37 5.17 9.13
CA CYS A 41 -12.73 4.02 8.29
C CYS A 41 -12.56 2.68 9.02
N CYS A 42 -11.65 2.61 9.99
CA CYS A 42 -11.28 1.38 10.68
C CYS A 42 -11.02 1.64 12.17
N THR A 43 -11.63 0.84 13.04
CA THR A 43 -11.43 0.93 14.50
C THR A 43 -10.48 -0.14 15.03
N ASN A 44 -10.16 -1.14 14.20
CA ASN A 44 -9.25 -2.22 14.52
C ASN A 44 -8.21 -2.38 13.41
N TYR A 45 -6.96 -2.66 13.78
CA TYR A 45 -5.86 -2.96 12.86
C TYR A 45 -6.19 -4.09 11.87
N ALA A 46 -7.01 -5.06 12.26
CA ALA A 46 -7.43 -6.14 11.37
C ALA A 46 -8.22 -5.66 10.14
N GLU A 47 -8.84 -4.48 10.20
CA GLU A 47 -9.66 -3.90 9.13
C GLU A 47 -8.84 -2.99 8.19
N PHE A 48 -7.59 -2.69 8.53
CA PHE A 48 -6.79 -1.72 7.80
C PHE A 48 -6.51 -2.17 6.36
N PRO A 49 -6.47 -1.24 5.39
CA PRO A 49 -6.13 -1.55 4.00
C PRO A 49 -4.61 -1.81 3.87
N TRP A 50 -4.22 -3.07 4.06
CA TRP A 50 -2.80 -3.49 4.05
C TRP A 50 -2.21 -3.51 2.64
N ILE A 51 -1.18 -2.70 2.41
CA ILE A 51 -0.37 -2.70 1.19
C ILE A 51 0.70 -3.78 1.31
N GLN A 52 0.63 -4.81 0.46
CA GLN A 52 1.60 -5.90 0.45
C GLN A 52 2.90 -5.44 -0.23
N LEU A 53 3.99 -5.50 0.54
CA LEU A 53 5.33 -5.18 0.07
C LEU A 53 6.04 -6.42 -0.50
N GLY A 54 6.95 -6.17 -1.42
CA GLY A 54 7.94 -7.11 -1.95
C GLY A 54 9.00 -7.50 -0.91
N THR A 55 9.98 -8.29 -1.35
CA THR A 55 11.11 -8.69 -0.48
C THR A 55 12.13 -7.56 -0.35
N ASN A 56 12.34 -6.81 -1.43
CA ASN A 56 13.02 -5.53 -1.39
C ASN A 56 12.13 -4.53 -2.10
N GLU A 57 11.95 -3.37 -1.50
CA GLU A 57 11.10 -2.33 -2.05
C GLU A 57 11.68 -0.96 -1.74
N ASP A 58 11.47 -0.02 -2.64
CA ASP A 58 11.96 1.34 -2.55
C ASP A 58 10.94 2.22 -3.25
N LEU A 59 10.15 2.96 -2.47
CA LEU A 59 8.99 3.68 -2.97
C LEU A 59 8.79 5.03 -2.26
N ASP A 60 8.46 6.04 -3.06
CA ASP A 60 7.92 7.29 -2.55
C ASP A 60 6.40 7.21 -2.53
N PHE A 61 5.79 7.72 -1.47
CA PHE A 61 4.34 7.81 -1.32
C PHE A 61 3.95 9.09 -0.60
N GLN A 62 2.67 9.42 -0.65
CA GLN A 62 2.12 10.56 0.08
C GLN A 62 0.96 10.10 0.94
N ILE A 63 0.85 10.70 2.12
CA ILE A 63 -0.34 10.65 2.95
C ILE A 63 -1.02 11.99 2.75
N ASP A 64 -2.21 11.97 2.17
CA ASP A 64 -3.04 13.14 1.86
C ASP A 64 -4.51 12.86 2.25
N GLN A 65 -5.43 13.73 1.86
CA GLN A 65 -6.87 13.60 2.15
C GLN A 65 -7.52 12.33 1.62
N SER A 66 -6.90 11.64 0.66
CA SER A 66 -7.40 10.36 0.11
C SER A 66 -7.02 9.15 0.96
N ALA A 67 -6.08 9.30 1.88
CA ALA A 67 -5.68 8.23 2.77
C ALA A 67 -6.82 7.87 3.75
N PRO A 68 -6.90 6.61 4.19
CA PRO A 68 -7.83 6.19 5.23
C PRO A 68 -7.53 6.90 6.57
N ILE A 69 -8.58 7.17 7.36
CA ILE A 69 -8.45 7.70 8.72
C ILE A 69 -8.60 6.56 9.72
N GLY A 70 -7.58 6.38 10.56
CA GLY A 70 -7.54 5.36 11.60
C GLY A 70 -7.67 5.99 12.98
N HIS A 71 -8.23 5.21 13.91
CA HIS A 71 -8.23 5.56 15.33
C HIS A 71 -7.03 4.91 16.03
N PHE A 72 -6.19 5.74 16.67
CA PHE A 72 -5.01 5.31 17.43
C PHE A 72 -5.11 5.80 18.87
N THR A 73 -4.22 5.31 19.75
CA THR A 73 -4.14 5.77 21.14
C THR A 73 -3.82 7.26 21.25
N ASP A 74 -3.11 7.80 20.26
CA ASP A 74 -2.65 9.19 20.22
C ASP A 74 -3.55 10.09 19.36
N GLY A 75 -4.80 9.66 19.13
CA GLY A 75 -5.79 10.41 18.37
C GLY A 75 -6.07 9.85 16.97
N ASN A 76 -6.95 10.54 16.24
CA ASN A 76 -7.33 10.14 14.89
C ASN A 76 -6.32 10.70 13.88
N SER A 77 -5.91 9.88 12.91
CA SER A 77 -4.92 10.30 11.92
C SER A 77 -5.06 9.59 10.59
N TYR A 78 -4.63 10.26 9.53
CA TYR A 78 -4.41 9.65 8.23
C TYR A 78 -3.21 8.71 8.30
N PHE A 79 -3.32 7.55 7.68
CA PHE A 79 -2.27 6.52 7.77
C PHE A 79 -2.09 5.75 6.47
N ASN A 80 -0.94 5.09 6.37
CA ASN A 80 -0.73 3.96 5.45
C ASN A 80 -0.29 2.74 6.25
N ALA A 81 -0.81 1.59 5.86
CA ALA A 81 -0.56 0.30 6.50
C ALA A 81 0.12 -0.65 5.51
N PHE A 82 1.18 -1.32 5.95
CA PHE A 82 2.03 -2.14 5.11
C PHE A 82 2.20 -3.54 5.69
N LYS A 83 2.28 -4.51 4.80
CA LYS A 83 2.54 -5.91 5.12
C LYS A 83 3.83 -6.35 4.43
N LEU A 84 4.79 -6.82 5.20
CA LEU A 84 6.06 -7.32 4.71
C LEU A 84 5.89 -8.63 3.91
N SER A 85 6.82 -8.90 3.01
CA SER A 85 6.83 -10.16 2.27
C SER A 85 6.99 -11.35 3.24
N PRO A 86 6.16 -12.41 3.13
CA PRO A 86 6.24 -13.58 4.00
C PRO A 86 7.52 -14.42 3.80
N ARG A 87 8.31 -14.11 2.76
CA ARG A 87 9.62 -14.74 2.51
C ARG A 87 10.74 -14.04 3.28
N SER A 88 10.48 -12.86 3.82
CA SER A 88 11.47 -12.08 4.56
C SER A 88 11.58 -12.63 5.97
N GLY A 89 12.81 -12.73 6.47
CA GLY A 89 13.13 -12.95 7.87
C GLY A 89 13.45 -11.61 8.50
N ARG A 90 14.74 -11.32 8.70
CA ARG A 90 15.17 -10.00 9.15
C ARG A 90 15.08 -9.00 8.00
N VAL A 91 14.46 -7.86 8.24
CA VAL A 91 14.41 -6.74 7.29
C VAL A 91 14.97 -5.48 7.93
N GLN A 92 15.56 -4.63 7.09
CA GLN A 92 15.92 -3.26 7.42
C GLN A 92 14.93 -2.33 6.73
N ILE A 93 14.26 -1.51 7.52
CA ILE A 93 13.34 -0.47 7.06
C ILE A 93 14.04 0.87 7.22
N ARG A 94 13.98 1.69 6.19
CA ARG A 94 14.34 3.10 6.22
C ARG A 94 13.12 3.91 5.83
N LEU A 95 12.63 4.71 6.76
CA LEU A 95 11.50 5.61 6.57
C LEU A 95 11.99 7.06 6.60
N GLY A 96 11.74 7.78 5.52
CA GLY A 96 11.95 9.21 5.38
C GLY A 96 10.64 9.97 5.38
N SER A 97 10.56 11.10 6.08
CA SER A 97 9.47 12.07 5.98
C SER A 97 10.02 13.42 5.54
N TYR A 98 9.71 13.82 4.32
CA TYR A 98 10.29 15.01 3.70
C TYR A 98 9.70 16.31 4.27
N MET A 99 10.58 17.27 4.52
CA MET A 99 10.21 18.64 4.89
C MET A 99 10.04 19.48 3.62
N VAL A 100 8.81 19.92 3.35
CA VAL A 100 8.42 20.55 2.07
C VAL A 100 7.56 21.78 2.35
N ASP A 101 7.91 22.92 1.75
CA ASP A 101 7.12 24.15 1.75
C ASP A 101 6.68 24.67 3.14
N GLY A 102 7.52 24.41 4.16
CA GLY A 102 7.27 24.84 5.54
C GLY A 102 6.36 23.88 6.33
N ASP A 103 6.00 22.74 5.75
CA ASP A 103 5.20 21.69 6.39
C ASP A 103 6.00 20.37 6.41
N VAL A 104 5.72 19.51 7.39
CA VAL A 104 6.33 18.19 7.52
C VAL A 104 5.37 17.23 8.20
N PHE A 105 5.36 15.97 7.76
CA PHE A 105 4.65 14.90 8.44
C PHE A 105 5.51 14.39 9.59
N ALA A 106 4.97 14.29 10.80
CA ALA A 106 5.68 13.82 11.99
C ALA A 106 5.41 12.32 12.22
N PRO A 107 6.20 11.41 11.62
CA PRO A 107 5.85 10.00 11.59
C PRO A 107 5.96 9.35 12.97
N LYS A 108 4.98 8.51 13.27
CA LYS A 108 5.05 7.42 14.24
C LYS A 108 4.85 6.10 13.49
N LEU A 109 5.68 5.11 13.80
CA LEU A 109 5.60 3.78 13.21
C LEU A 109 5.23 2.76 14.28
N ILE A 110 4.21 1.96 14.03
CA ILE A 110 3.80 0.84 14.89
C ILE A 110 3.99 -0.46 14.12
N ALA A 111 4.73 -1.41 14.68
CA ALA A 111 4.88 -2.75 14.15
C ALA A 111 4.02 -3.75 14.93
N LEU A 112 3.36 -4.63 14.20
CA LEU A 112 2.31 -5.51 14.71
C LEU A 112 2.63 -6.98 14.38
N ASP A 113 2.21 -7.88 15.27
CA ASP A 113 2.31 -9.34 15.06
C ASP A 113 1.23 -9.89 14.10
N GLU A 114 1.22 -11.21 13.87
CA GLU A 114 0.21 -11.88 13.03
C GLU A 114 -1.24 -11.73 13.52
N ASN A 115 -1.43 -11.44 14.81
CA ASN A 115 -2.74 -11.24 15.44
C ASN A 115 -3.09 -9.74 15.57
N PHE A 116 -2.28 -8.86 14.98
CA PHE A 116 -2.40 -7.41 15.05
C PHE A 116 -2.23 -6.81 16.46
N ASN A 117 -1.46 -7.47 17.33
CA ASN A 117 -1.02 -6.86 18.59
C ASN A 117 0.21 -5.99 18.33
N VAL A 118 0.29 -4.86 19.03
CA VAL A 118 1.47 -3.99 18.98
C VAL A 118 2.67 -4.69 19.63
N VAL A 119 3.76 -4.80 18.89
CA VAL A 119 5.01 -5.42 19.36
C VAL A 119 6.11 -4.38 19.59
N SER A 120 6.19 -3.37 18.73
CA SER A 120 7.15 -2.27 18.87
C SER A 120 6.64 -1.01 18.22
N GLU A 121 7.02 0.14 18.76
CA GLU A 121 6.71 1.45 18.22
C GLU A 121 8.00 2.27 18.07
N ALA A 122 8.03 3.15 17.08
CA ALA A 122 9.05 4.18 16.93
C ALA A 122 8.34 5.54 16.91
N ASN A 123 8.63 6.37 17.91
CA ASN A 123 8.09 7.72 18.04
C ASN A 123 8.98 8.71 17.30
N LEU A 124 8.53 9.97 17.19
CA LEU A 124 9.27 11.01 16.47
C LEU A 124 10.70 11.20 17.02
N ASP A 125 10.91 11.01 18.32
CA ASP A 125 12.23 11.11 18.97
C ASP A 125 13.25 10.07 18.49
N ASP A 126 12.78 8.95 17.93
CA ASP A 126 13.63 7.92 17.32
C ASP A 126 14.11 8.31 15.90
N PHE A 127 13.54 9.37 15.33
CA PHE A 127 13.91 9.86 14.00
C PHE A 127 15.05 10.87 14.10
N SER A 128 16.08 10.64 13.30
CA SER A 128 17.16 11.62 13.09
C SER A 128 16.78 12.62 12.01
N ILE A 129 17.17 13.89 12.17
CA ILE A 129 17.02 14.87 11.09
C ILE A 129 18.20 14.71 10.14
N LYS A 130 17.91 14.32 8.89
CA LYS A 130 18.89 14.30 7.81
C LYS A 130 18.79 15.60 7.03
N ALA A 131 19.87 16.38 7.01
CA ALA A 131 19.94 17.59 6.18
C ALA A 131 19.89 17.24 4.69
N SER A 132 19.34 18.16 3.89
CA SER A 132 19.32 18.02 2.43
C SER A 132 20.73 17.82 1.85
N ASP A 133 20.84 16.90 0.90
CA ASP A 133 22.05 16.68 0.09
C ASP A 133 21.72 16.83 -1.42
N ALA A 134 22.63 16.42 -2.30
CA ALA A 134 22.45 16.54 -3.74
C ALA A 134 21.26 15.72 -4.30
N PHE A 135 20.75 14.74 -3.55
CA PHE A 135 19.73 13.80 -4.02
C PHE A 135 18.46 13.79 -3.18
N THR A 136 18.53 14.24 -1.93
CA THR A 136 17.44 14.15 -0.96
C THR A 136 17.21 15.47 -0.26
N ARG A 137 15.94 15.75 0.06
CA ARG A 137 15.54 16.91 0.86
C ARG A 137 15.83 16.67 2.34
N THR A 138 15.84 17.75 3.10
CA THR A 138 15.81 17.67 4.57
C THR A 138 14.59 16.85 5.00
N GLN A 139 14.80 15.91 5.92
CA GLN A 139 13.77 14.95 6.31
C GLN A 139 14.00 14.42 7.72
N TYR A 140 12.93 13.96 8.35
CA TYR A 140 13.05 12.98 9.42
C TYR A 140 13.41 11.63 8.81
N GLN A 141 14.36 10.93 9.43
CA GLN A 141 14.83 9.63 8.97
C GLN A 141 14.95 8.64 10.12
N LEU A 142 14.20 7.55 10.01
CA LEU A 142 14.30 6.38 10.87
C LEU A 142 14.97 5.24 10.10
N ASN A 143 15.92 4.58 10.75
CA ASN A 143 16.44 3.29 10.30
C ASN A 143 16.12 2.27 11.39
N PHE A 144 15.27 1.30 11.07
CA PHE A 144 14.76 0.33 12.03
C PHE A 144 14.88 -1.08 11.46
N ALA A 145 15.30 -2.04 12.28
CA ALA A 145 15.41 -3.44 11.89
C ALA A 145 14.38 -4.27 12.63
N LEU A 146 13.67 -5.13 11.91
CA LEU A 146 12.64 -5.99 12.50
C LEU A 146 12.68 -7.40 11.91
N ASP A 147 12.06 -8.32 12.64
CA ASP A 147 11.88 -9.72 12.23
C ASP A 147 10.50 -9.88 11.61
N ALA A 148 10.43 -9.93 10.28
CA ALA A 148 9.17 -10.00 9.54
C ALA A 148 8.35 -11.26 9.85
N ALA A 149 8.98 -12.33 10.37
CA ALA A 149 8.25 -13.52 10.82
C ALA A 149 7.50 -13.29 12.14
N LYS A 150 7.95 -12.33 12.96
CA LYS A 150 7.29 -11.97 14.24
C LYS A 150 6.38 -10.77 14.08
N THR A 151 6.81 -9.77 13.31
CA THR A 151 6.10 -8.52 13.10
C THR A 151 5.91 -8.27 11.60
N PRO A 152 5.02 -9.02 10.92
CA PRO A 152 4.84 -8.90 9.48
C PRO A 152 4.11 -7.62 9.04
N TYR A 153 3.51 -6.88 9.97
CA TYR A 153 2.70 -5.71 9.67
C TYR A 153 3.28 -4.47 10.32
N PHE A 154 3.15 -3.32 9.68
CA PHE A 154 3.41 -2.04 10.30
C PHE A 154 2.54 -0.92 9.74
N VAL A 155 2.27 0.09 10.55
CA VAL A 155 1.44 1.25 10.22
C VAL A 155 2.27 2.52 10.44
N ILE A 156 2.10 3.48 9.54
CA ILE A 156 2.72 4.80 9.63
C ILE A 156 1.60 5.84 9.66
N TYR A 157 1.60 6.68 10.69
CA TYR A 157 0.66 7.79 10.87
C TYR A 157 1.37 8.96 11.59
N THR A 158 0.71 10.10 11.73
CA THR A 158 1.20 11.22 12.57
C THR A 158 0.34 11.34 13.83
N PRO A 159 0.90 11.37 15.05
CA PRO A 159 0.12 11.52 16.27
C PRO A 159 -0.62 12.87 16.30
N GLU A 160 -1.87 12.88 16.76
CA GLU A 160 -2.69 14.11 16.81
C GLU A 160 -2.06 15.15 17.74
N THR A 161 -1.41 14.69 18.80
CA THR A 161 -0.72 15.52 19.80
C THR A 161 0.43 16.35 19.23
N THR A 162 1.03 15.93 18.11
CA THR A 162 2.18 16.60 17.50
C THR A 162 1.78 17.65 16.46
N LEU A 163 0.51 17.74 16.11
CA LEU A 163 0.04 18.57 15.01
C LEU A 163 0.11 20.06 15.36
N GLY A 164 0.56 20.87 14.40
CA GLY A 164 0.74 22.31 14.57
C GLY A 164 1.99 22.71 15.34
N GLU A 165 2.71 21.75 15.95
CA GLU A 165 4.02 22.00 16.51
C GLU A 165 5.00 22.42 15.41
N SER A 166 5.91 23.33 15.73
CA SER A 166 6.91 23.83 14.80
C SER A 166 8.30 23.33 15.18
N ILE A 167 9.05 22.86 14.19
CA ILE A 167 10.45 22.49 14.34
C ILE A 167 11.35 23.41 13.51
N LYS A 168 12.43 23.87 14.12
CA LYS A 168 13.48 24.62 13.44
C LYS A 168 14.67 23.71 13.18
N VAL A 169 15.14 23.68 11.94
CA VAL A 169 16.19 22.77 11.48
C VAL A 169 17.37 23.54 10.92
N ASP A 170 18.59 23.13 11.25
CA ASP A 170 19.80 23.74 10.72
C ASP A 170 19.78 23.79 9.18
N HIS A 171 20.07 24.96 8.62
CA HIS A 171 20.16 25.11 7.18
C HIS A 171 21.24 24.16 6.61
N PRO A 172 21.00 23.42 5.50
CA PRO A 172 21.95 22.44 4.97
C PRO A 172 23.37 22.97 4.76
N ALA A 173 23.50 24.23 4.36
CA ALA A 173 24.81 24.90 4.23
C ALA A 173 25.59 24.99 5.55
N LYS A 174 24.92 25.19 6.70
CA LYS A 174 25.56 25.18 8.02
C LYS A 174 26.01 23.78 8.42
N VAL A 175 25.15 22.78 8.18
CA VAL A 175 25.47 21.37 8.46
C VAL A 175 26.72 20.95 7.69
N ARG A 176 26.76 21.24 6.38
CA ARG A 176 27.93 20.97 5.52
C ARG A 176 29.18 21.71 5.99
N ALA A 177 29.09 23.00 6.30
CA ALA A 177 30.24 23.78 6.76
C ALA A 177 30.83 23.19 8.05
N LYS A 178 29.96 22.74 8.98
CA LYS A 178 30.37 22.07 10.22
C LYS A 178 31.07 20.74 9.95
N GLU A 179 30.56 19.93 9.02
CA GLU A 179 31.16 18.63 8.65
C GLU A 179 32.52 18.79 7.96
N LEU A 180 32.67 19.82 7.12
CA LEU A 180 33.91 20.08 6.38
C LEU A 180 34.93 20.96 7.15
N GLY A 181 34.55 21.48 8.32
CA GLY A 181 35.38 22.42 9.08
C GLY A 181 35.56 23.78 8.38
N GLU A 182 34.60 24.17 7.54
CA GLU A 182 34.58 25.46 6.84
C GLU A 182 34.02 26.57 7.74
N ALA A 183 34.17 27.83 7.29
CA ALA A 183 33.56 28.96 7.98
C ALA A 183 32.02 28.87 7.95
N MET A 184 31.37 29.09 9.11
CA MET A 184 29.91 29.01 9.22
C MET A 184 29.23 30.12 8.40
N PRO A 185 28.35 29.77 7.44
CA PRO A 185 27.66 30.76 6.62
C PRO A 185 26.57 31.48 7.42
N MET A 186 26.36 32.76 7.09
CA MET A 186 25.27 33.55 7.66
C MET A 186 23.97 33.29 6.89
N VAL A 187 23.28 32.21 7.26
CA VAL A 187 22.00 31.81 6.66
C VAL A 187 20.94 31.57 7.74
N THR A 188 19.69 31.85 7.40
CA THR A 188 18.54 31.58 8.27
C THR A 188 18.16 30.12 8.22
N ASP A 189 17.94 29.52 9.38
CA ASP A 189 17.50 28.13 9.50
C ASP A 189 16.00 28.03 9.19
N PRO A 190 15.59 27.10 8.32
CA PRO A 190 14.18 26.90 8.01
C PRO A 190 13.40 26.37 9.23
N THR A 191 12.11 26.73 9.27
CA THR A 191 11.14 26.22 10.24
C THR A 191 10.04 25.48 9.48
N TYR A 192 9.60 24.35 10.03
CA TYR A 192 8.53 23.52 9.48
C TYR A 192 7.45 23.29 10.53
N VAL A 193 6.21 23.13 10.09
CA VAL A 193 5.05 22.84 10.94
C VAL A 193 4.58 21.42 10.72
N HIS A 194 4.29 20.71 11.79
CA HIS A 194 3.74 19.36 11.74
C HIS A 194 2.29 19.38 11.25
N GLY A 195 1.96 18.54 10.27
CA GLY A 195 0.61 18.43 9.71
C GLY A 195 0.20 16.99 9.42
N TYR A 196 -1.09 16.80 9.12
CA TYR A 196 -1.66 15.48 8.78
C TYR A 196 -1.08 14.85 7.52
N TYR A 197 -0.53 15.67 6.62
CA TYR A 197 -0.12 15.26 5.29
C TYR A 197 1.38 15.43 5.09
N GLY A 198 1.93 14.62 4.19
CA GLY A 198 3.31 14.79 3.76
C GLY A 198 3.74 13.76 2.75
N LYS A 199 4.96 13.97 2.25
CA LYS A 199 5.62 13.07 1.31
C LYS A 199 6.62 12.23 2.08
N LEU A 200 6.52 10.92 1.93
CA LEU A 200 7.35 9.95 2.61
C LEU A 200 8.08 9.07 1.61
N HIS A 201 9.17 8.48 2.09
CA HIS A 201 9.98 7.54 1.35
C HIS A 201 10.21 6.30 2.20
N LEU A 202 9.86 5.13 1.67
CA LEU A 202 10.02 3.86 2.34
C LEU A 202 10.93 2.95 1.53
N SER A 203 12.04 2.55 2.16
CA SER A 203 12.93 1.52 1.64
C SER A 203 12.92 0.33 2.59
N VAL A 204 12.58 -0.85 2.07
CA VAL A 204 12.60 -2.12 2.78
C VAL A 204 13.62 -3.03 2.12
N LYS A 205 14.60 -3.50 2.90
CA LYS A 205 15.64 -4.43 2.45
C LYS A 205 15.61 -5.69 3.30
N THR A 206 15.43 -6.84 2.65
CA THR A 206 15.51 -8.13 3.34
C THR A 206 16.96 -8.52 3.56
N LEU A 207 17.34 -8.68 4.83
CA LEU A 207 18.67 -9.10 5.27
C LEU A 207 18.80 -10.61 5.38
N SER A 208 17.70 -11.33 5.62
CA SER A 208 17.68 -12.80 5.63
C SER A 208 16.34 -13.32 5.12
N LEU A 209 16.34 -14.48 4.46
CA LEU A 209 15.11 -15.15 4.02
C LEU A 209 14.61 -16.15 5.06
N THR A 210 13.30 -16.29 5.16
CA THR A 210 12.64 -17.33 5.95
C THR A 210 12.26 -18.49 5.03
N ALA A 211 12.45 -19.72 5.50
CA ALA A 211 11.98 -20.90 4.78
C ALA A 211 10.45 -20.83 4.63
N TYR A 212 9.97 -20.87 3.39
CA TYR A 212 8.54 -20.82 3.10
C TYR A 212 7.83 -22.04 3.71
N LYS A 213 7.13 -21.85 4.82
CA LYS A 213 6.19 -22.84 5.34
C LYS A 213 4.87 -22.58 4.63
N ALA A 214 4.52 -23.42 3.65
CA ALA A 214 3.21 -23.36 3.02
C ALA A 214 2.13 -23.46 4.12
N LYS A 215 1.40 -22.37 4.37
CA LYS A 215 0.25 -22.38 5.27
C LYS A 215 -0.80 -23.27 4.59
N PRO A 216 -1.29 -24.35 5.23
CA PRO A 216 -2.38 -25.13 4.65
C PRO A 216 -3.55 -24.17 4.45
N ALA A 217 -4.11 -24.14 3.25
CA ALA A 217 -5.29 -23.35 2.96
C ALA A 217 -6.36 -23.69 4.01
N ALA A 218 -6.80 -22.67 4.75
CA ALA A 218 -7.90 -22.81 5.67
C ALA A 218 -9.13 -23.22 4.85
N GLN A 219 -9.48 -24.49 4.90
CA GLN A 219 -10.70 -25.00 4.29
C GLN A 219 -11.88 -24.33 4.99
N THR A 220 -12.48 -23.36 4.33
CA THR A 220 -13.80 -22.84 4.65
C THR A 220 -14.77 -24.01 4.56
N LYS A 221 -15.14 -24.56 5.72
CA LYS A 221 -16.22 -25.55 5.83
C LYS A 221 -17.52 -24.89 5.36
N PRO A 222 -18.21 -25.40 4.33
CA PRO A 222 -19.59 -25.03 4.09
C PRO A 222 -20.44 -25.56 5.26
N ALA A 223 -21.22 -24.67 5.87
CA ALA A 223 -22.21 -25.02 6.87
C ALA A 223 -23.30 -25.87 6.20
N VAL A 224 -23.49 -27.11 6.69
CA VAL A 224 -24.65 -27.94 6.36
C VAL A 224 -25.30 -28.37 7.68
N GLN A 225 -26.55 -27.94 7.86
CA GLN A 225 -27.49 -28.43 8.88
C GLN A 225 -28.35 -29.56 8.29
N PRO A 226 -29.01 -30.42 9.10
CA PRO A 226 -28.58 -31.80 9.27
C PRO A 226 -29.54 -32.85 8.68
N ALA A 227 -28.99 -33.97 8.22
CA ALA A 227 -29.70 -35.23 8.08
C ALA A 227 -29.04 -36.31 8.97
N LYS A 228 -29.90 -37.00 9.73
CA LYS A 228 -29.64 -38.04 10.75
C LYS A 228 -29.01 -39.33 10.17
N PRO A 229 -28.55 -40.29 11.01
CA PRO A 229 -27.23 -40.90 10.87
C PRO A 229 -27.28 -42.42 10.57
N VAL A 230 -26.25 -42.95 9.91
CA VAL A 230 -25.89 -44.37 9.99
C VAL A 230 -24.37 -44.54 10.02
N ALA A 231 -23.90 -45.11 11.14
CA ALA A 231 -22.71 -45.93 11.38
C ALA A 231 -21.31 -45.54 10.83
N GLU A 232 -20.45 -45.06 11.74
CA GLU A 232 -19.18 -45.66 12.24
C GLU A 232 -18.28 -46.58 11.35
N PRO A 233 -16.96 -46.68 11.63
CA PRO A 233 -15.91 -45.81 11.11
C PRO A 233 -14.85 -46.60 10.32
N VAL A 234 -14.23 -46.00 9.29
CA VAL A 234 -12.98 -46.56 8.72
C VAL A 234 -11.93 -45.48 8.50
N LYS A 235 -10.77 -45.76 9.12
CA LYS A 235 -9.50 -45.04 9.09
C LYS A 235 -9.06 -44.65 7.67
N ALA A 236 -8.65 -43.38 7.56
CA ALA A 236 -7.52 -42.85 6.80
C ALA A 236 -7.14 -43.56 5.48
N SER A 237 -7.76 -43.09 4.40
CA SER A 237 -7.11 -42.90 3.10
C SER A 237 -6.07 -41.76 3.24
N SER A 238 -5.04 -41.58 2.42
CA SER A 238 -4.95 -41.90 1.00
C SER A 238 -3.53 -41.56 0.54
N LYS A 239 -2.85 -42.51 -0.12
CA LYS A 239 -2.05 -42.17 -1.30
C LYS A 239 -2.96 -41.35 -2.23
N LEU A 240 -2.48 -40.22 -2.74
CA LEU A 240 -3.16 -39.43 -3.77
C LEU A 240 -3.47 -40.33 -4.97
N VAL A 241 -4.67 -40.90 -4.98
CA VAL A 241 -5.28 -41.52 -6.14
C VAL A 241 -6.10 -40.41 -6.76
N VAL A 242 -5.65 -39.94 -7.92
CA VAL A 242 -6.42 -39.07 -8.81
C VAL A 242 -7.79 -39.74 -9.00
N GLN A 243 -8.87 -39.02 -8.71
CA GLN A 243 -10.21 -39.57 -8.91
C GLN A 243 -10.41 -39.83 -10.42
N PRO A 244 -10.93 -41.00 -10.82
CA PRO A 244 -11.12 -41.36 -12.23
C PRO A 244 -11.99 -40.33 -13.00
N ASP A 245 -12.86 -39.64 -12.28
CA ASP A 245 -13.71 -38.56 -12.82
C ASP A 245 -12.90 -37.35 -13.28
N THR A 246 -11.79 -37.04 -12.62
CA THR A 246 -10.89 -35.94 -13.00
C THR A 246 -10.11 -36.29 -14.26
N GLN A 247 -9.62 -37.53 -14.39
CA GLN A 247 -8.91 -37.97 -15.59
C GLN A 247 -9.80 -37.92 -16.84
N LYS A 248 -11.03 -38.42 -16.72
CA LYS A 248 -12.00 -38.38 -17.82
C LYS A 248 -12.31 -36.95 -18.28
N TYR A 249 -12.47 -36.02 -17.33
CA TYR A 249 -12.74 -34.62 -17.65
C TYR A 249 -11.66 -33.99 -18.53
N TYR A 250 -10.39 -34.21 -18.20
CA TYR A 250 -9.29 -33.64 -19.00
C TYR A 250 -9.18 -34.31 -20.37
N PHE A 251 -9.42 -35.63 -20.46
CA PHE A 251 -9.39 -36.33 -21.74
C PHE A 251 -10.48 -35.82 -22.69
N ASP A 252 -11.73 -35.77 -22.22
CA ASP A 252 -12.87 -35.29 -23.01
C ASP A 252 -12.70 -33.81 -23.40
N SER A 253 -12.14 -32.99 -22.51
CA SER A 253 -11.92 -31.55 -22.75
C SER A 253 -10.82 -31.29 -23.78
N ILE A 254 -9.73 -32.06 -23.75
CA ILE A 254 -8.64 -31.98 -24.72
C ILE A 254 -9.14 -32.39 -26.11
N GLU A 255 -9.86 -33.51 -26.21
CA GLU A 255 -10.42 -33.98 -27.49
C GLU A 255 -11.38 -32.95 -28.10
N LYS A 256 -12.29 -32.38 -27.29
CA LYS A 256 -13.22 -31.34 -27.75
C LYS A 256 -12.51 -30.06 -28.22
N ALA A 257 -11.48 -29.62 -27.51
CA ALA A 257 -10.72 -28.43 -27.88
C ALA A 257 -10.00 -28.61 -29.22
N VAL A 258 -9.39 -29.78 -29.44
CA VAL A 258 -8.76 -30.12 -30.72
C VAL A 258 -9.78 -30.24 -31.85
N ALA A 259 -10.92 -30.91 -31.62
CA ALA A 259 -12.00 -31.00 -32.58
C ALA A 259 -12.61 -29.64 -32.96
N SER A 260 -12.60 -28.68 -32.02
CA SER A 260 -13.05 -27.31 -32.23
C SER A 260 -12.00 -26.40 -32.87
N ASN A 261 -10.85 -26.96 -33.29
CA ASN A 261 -9.71 -26.24 -33.87
C ASN A 261 -9.07 -25.19 -32.93
N ASP A 262 -9.28 -25.33 -31.62
CA ASP A 262 -8.74 -24.44 -30.59
C ASP A 262 -7.50 -25.09 -29.94
N LEU A 263 -6.38 -25.03 -30.66
CA LEU A 263 -5.11 -25.63 -30.23
C LEU A 263 -4.53 -24.93 -28.99
N ALA A 264 -4.75 -23.62 -28.82
CA ALA A 264 -4.27 -22.87 -27.67
C ALA A 264 -4.93 -23.38 -26.38
N LYS A 265 -6.25 -23.59 -26.41
CA LYS A 265 -6.99 -24.16 -25.29
C LYS A 265 -6.62 -25.62 -25.03
N ALA A 266 -6.42 -26.42 -26.08
CA ALA A 266 -6.01 -27.82 -25.94
C ALA A 266 -4.64 -27.97 -25.25
N LEU A 267 -3.69 -27.07 -25.53
CA LEU A 267 -2.38 -27.03 -24.85
C LEU A 267 -2.48 -26.59 -23.39
N SER A 268 -3.29 -25.57 -23.08
CA SER A 268 -3.55 -25.16 -21.69
C SER A 268 -4.10 -26.32 -20.85
N LEU A 269 -5.10 -27.02 -21.39
CA LEU A 269 -5.70 -28.18 -20.71
C LEU A 269 -4.71 -29.34 -20.53
N LEU A 270 -3.76 -29.52 -21.46
CA LEU A 270 -2.71 -30.52 -21.33
C LEU A 270 -1.71 -30.16 -20.22
N ASP A 271 -1.30 -28.90 -20.12
CA ASP A 271 -0.36 -28.42 -19.10
C ASP A 271 -0.97 -28.49 -17.70
N GLU A 272 -2.27 -28.18 -17.58
CA GLU A 272 -3.03 -28.37 -16.35
C GLU A 272 -3.13 -29.85 -15.97
N ALA A 273 -3.43 -30.74 -16.92
CA ALA A 273 -3.48 -32.18 -16.66
C ALA A 273 -2.13 -32.74 -16.19
N LYS A 274 -1.01 -32.25 -16.75
CA LYS A 274 0.34 -32.61 -16.30
C LYS A 274 0.65 -32.09 -14.91
N ALA A 275 0.27 -30.85 -14.58
CA ALA A 275 0.43 -30.29 -13.25
C ALA A 275 -0.32 -31.10 -12.18
N LEU A 276 -1.42 -31.75 -12.57
CA LEU A 276 -2.22 -32.63 -11.73
C LEU A 276 -1.78 -34.11 -11.73
N ASN A 277 -0.65 -34.45 -12.37
CA ASN A 277 -0.16 -35.82 -12.55
C ASN A 277 -1.18 -36.77 -13.19
N ILE A 278 -1.98 -36.27 -14.14
CA ILE A 278 -2.93 -37.10 -14.90
C ILE A 278 -2.17 -37.82 -16.02
N GLU A 279 -1.92 -39.11 -15.79
CA GLU A 279 -1.25 -39.97 -16.77
C GLU A 279 -2.12 -40.12 -18.04
N GLY A 280 -1.48 -40.18 -19.21
CA GLY A 280 -2.15 -40.42 -20.50
C GLY A 280 -2.69 -39.18 -21.24
N ALA A 281 -2.76 -38.00 -20.60
CA ALA A 281 -3.27 -36.78 -21.24
C ALA A 281 -2.52 -36.37 -22.52
N GLN A 282 -1.19 -36.57 -22.53
CA GLN A 282 -0.35 -36.30 -23.70
C GLN A 282 -0.65 -37.24 -24.89
N GLN A 283 -1.00 -38.51 -24.61
CA GLN A 283 -1.35 -39.46 -25.66
C GLN A 283 -2.71 -39.12 -26.29
N VAL A 284 -3.67 -38.65 -25.48
CA VAL A 284 -4.98 -38.20 -25.93
C VAL A 284 -4.84 -36.98 -26.84
N PHE A 285 -4.03 -35.99 -26.45
CA PHE A 285 -3.74 -34.82 -27.29
C PHE A 285 -3.14 -35.20 -28.64
N ILE A 286 -2.11 -36.06 -28.66
CA ILE A 286 -1.45 -36.48 -29.91
C ILE A 286 -2.43 -37.25 -30.81
N LYS A 287 -3.25 -38.14 -30.24
CA LYS A 287 -4.28 -38.87 -31.00
C LYS A 287 -5.31 -37.92 -31.59
N ALA A 288 -5.82 -36.96 -30.82
CA ALA A 288 -6.83 -36.01 -31.27
C ALA A 288 -6.31 -35.12 -32.40
N VAL A 289 -5.06 -34.67 -32.34
CA VAL A 289 -4.45 -33.83 -33.38
C VAL A 289 -4.19 -34.62 -34.67
N ASN A 290 -3.81 -35.89 -34.54
CA ASN A 290 -3.57 -36.78 -35.69
C ASN A 290 -4.85 -37.35 -36.32
N ALA A 291 -5.99 -37.26 -35.62
CA ALA A 291 -7.30 -37.69 -36.12
C ALA A 291 -8.03 -36.61 -36.95
N LYS A 292 -7.39 -35.45 -37.11
CA LYS A 292 -7.83 -34.34 -37.95
C LYS A 292 -7.19 -34.44 -39.34
#